data_AF-A0A523RTF0-F1
#
_entry.id   AF-A0A523RTF0-F1
#
_cell.length_a   1.000
_cell.length_b   1.000
_cell.length_c   1.000
_cell.angle_alpha   90.00
_cell.angle_beta   90.00
_cell.angle_gamma   90.00
#
_symmetry.space_group_name_H-M   'P 1'
#
loop_
_entity.id
_entity.type
_entity.pdbx_description
1 polymer ?
#
loop_
_entity_poly.entity_id
_entity_poly.type
_entity_poly.pdbx_seq_one_letter_code
_entity_poly.pdbx_strand_id
1 'polypeptide(L)'
;MTKQERLDKNRREESDSKPLRKEKYSKSGRNINITRADFKSEPLWSLLLETARNNPLHAGNVGYVKEYILPNNPKIDAKELANKLSITVGEALAILDRLLPEK
;
A
#
# COMPACT_ATOMS: atom_id res chain seq x y z
N MET A 1 37.98 -19.89 34.33
CA MET A 1 37.02 -19.03 33.61
C MET A 1 37.04 -17.64 34.20
N THR A 2 37.46 -16.65 33.42
CA THR A 2 37.63 -15.26 33.86
C THR A 2 36.31 -14.48 33.75
N LYS A 3 36.16 -13.35 34.48
CA LYS A 3 34.95 -12.49 34.41
C LYS A 3 34.65 -12.04 32.97
N GLN A 4 35.68 -11.84 32.16
CA GLN A 4 35.55 -11.46 30.75
C GLN A 4 34.83 -12.54 29.92
N GLU A 5 35.14 -13.81 30.18
CA GLU A 5 34.58 -14.96 29.47
C GLU A 5 33.07 -15.14 29.73
N ARG A 6 32.58 -14.68 30.89
CA ARG A 6 31.15 -14.69 31.22
C ARG A 6 30.37 -13.58 30.51
N LEU A 7 30.98 -12.41 30.31
CA LEU A 7 30.37 -11.28 29.60
C LEU A 7 30.22 -11.57 28.10
N ASP A 8 31.21 -12.23 27.49
CA ASP A 8 31.16 -12.60 26.08
C ASP A 8 30.14 -13.72 25.77
N LYS A 9 29.84 -14.57 26.75
CA LYS A 9 28.83 -15.62 26.59
C LYS A 9 27.41 -15.06 26.58
N ASN A 10 27.11 -14.10 27.46
CA ASN A 10 25.80 -13.45 27.54
C ASN A 10 25.46 -12.65 26.27
N ARG A 11 26.45 -12.01 25.64
CA ARG A 11 26.25 -11.20 24.43
C ARG A 11 25.90 -12.03 23.19
N ARG A 12 26.21 -13.33 23.19
CA ARG A 12 25.93 -14.23 22.06
C ARG A 12 24.51 -14.78 22.07
N GLU A 13 23.82 -14.72 23.20
CA GLU A 13 22.46 -15.29 23.36
C GLU A 13 21.34 -14.27 23.04
N GLU A 14 21.63 -12.97 22.95
CA GLU A 14 20.62 -11.92 22.78
C GLU A 14 20.41 -11.46 21.32
N SER A 15 21.07 -12.10 20.35
CA SER A 15 20.96 -11.78 18.92
C SER A 15 20.02 -12.70 18.14
N ASP A 16 19.02 -13.29 18.78
CA ASP A 16 17.98 -14.09 18.11
C ASP A 16 16.70 -13.27 17.81
N SER A 17 16.86 -11.94 17.73
CA SER A 17 15.89 -11.11 17.03
C SER A 17 16.05 -11.42 15.53
N LYS A 18 15.19 -12.33 15.04
CA LYS A 18 14.99 -12.63 13.62
C LYS A 18 15.16 -11.35 12.80
N PRO A 19 15.97 -11.36 11.74
CA PRO A 19 16.19 -10.16 10.96
C PRO A 19 14.83 -9.68 10.43
N LEU A 20 14.44 -8.44 10.77
CA LEU A 20 13.38 -7.75 10.05
C LEU A 20 13.69 -7.93 8.56
N ARG A 21 12.74 -8.55 7.86
CA ARG A 21 12.78 -8.93 6.46
C ARG A 21 13.55 -7.86 5.69
N LYS A 22 14.76 -8.18 5.23
CA LYS A 22 15.47 -7.37 4.23
C LYS A 22 14.68 -7.52 2.94
N GLU A 23 13.56 -6.81 2.84
CA GLU A 23 12.91 -6.56 1.58
C GLU A 23 13.94 -5.78 0.77
N LYS A 24 14.62 -6.53 -0.11
CA LYS A 24 15.48 -5.95 -1.12
C LYS A 24 14.59 -4.98 -1.88
N TYR A 25 14.67 -3.68 -1.58
CA TYR A 25 14.02 -2.63 -2.37
C TYR A 25 14.40 -2.91 -3.82
N SER A 26 13.42 -3.45 -4.53
CA SER A 26 13.71 -4.42 -5.56
C SER A 26 13.87 -3.66 -6.86
N LYS A 27 15.09 -3.17 -7.14
CA LYS A 27 15.39 -2.35 -8.33
C LYS A 27 14.35 -1.22 -8.48
N SER A 28 14.62 -0.08 -7.85
CA SER A 28 13.93 1.19 -8.15
C SER A 28 13.77 1.34 -9.67
N GLY A 29 12.55 1.14 -10.18
CA GLY A 29 12.27 1.00 -11.61
C GLY A 29 11.33 -0.15 -12.01
N ARG A 30 10.97 -1.08 -11.12
CA ARG A 30 9.89 -2.03 -11.45
C ARG A 30 8.54 -1.35 -11.42
N ASN A 31 7.82 -1.42 -12.53
CA ASN A 31 6.37 -1.27 -12.55
C ASN A 31 5.78 -2.25 -11.54
N ILE A 32 5.48 -1.78 -10.33
CA ILE A 32 4.75 -2.55 -9.33
C ILE A 32 3.30 -2.65 -9.83
N ASN A 33 2.84 -3.88 -10.09
CA ASN A 33 1.42 -4.16 -10.21
C ASN A 33 0.87 -4.09 -8.77
N ILE A 34 0.11 -3.03 -8.49
CA ILE A 34 -0.42 -2.71 -7.17
C ILE A 34 -1.89 -3.11 -7.19
N THR A 35 -2.25 -4.20 -6.52
CA THR A 35 -3.66 -4.61 -6.40
C THR A 35 -4.21 -4.15 -5.06
N ARG A 36 -5.47 -3.70 -5.02
CA ARG A 36 -6.13 -3.32 -3.76
C ARG A 36 -6.09 -4.43 -2.69
N ALA A 37 -6.28 -5.68 -3.11
CA ALA A 37 -6.26 -6.84 -2.22
C ALA A 37 -4.92 -7.00 -1.47
N ASP A 38 -3.81 -6.65 -2.12
CA ASP A 38 -2.46 -6.81 -1.56
C ASP A 38 -2.21 -5.86 -0.37
N PHE A 39 -2.89 -4.71 -0.33
CA PHE A 39 -2.64 -3.67 0.67
C PHE A 39 -3.67 -3.65 1.81
N LYS A 40 -4.83 -4.30 1.68
CA LYS A 40 -5.87 -4.26 2.72
C LYS A 40 -5.43 -4.81 4.08
N SER A 41 -4.52 -5.80 4.08
CA SER A 41 -3.96 -6.37 5.31
C SER A 41 -2.90 -5.48 5.96
N GLU A 42 -2.41 -4.46 5.25
CA GLU A 42 -1.35 -3.60 5.73
C GLU A 42 -1.90 -2.52 6.67
N PRO A 43 -1.19 -2.22 7.79
CA PRO A 43 -1.66 -1.24 8.78
C PRO A 43 -1.75 0.18 8.22
N LEU A 44 -1.01 0.49 7.15
CA LEU A 44 -1.02 1.79 6.50
C LEU A 44 -2.22 2.00 5.57
N TRP A 45 -2.99 0.95 5.29
CA TRP A 45 -4.14 1.04 4.39
C TRP A 45 -5.21 2.00 4.89
N SER A 46 -5.55 1.95 6.18
CA SER A 46 -6.51 2.86 6.79
C SER A 46 -6.05 4.32 6.68
N LEU A 47 -4.76 4.58 6.91
CA LEU A 47 -4.17 5.92 6.78
C LEU A 47 -4.20 6.41 5.33
N LEU A 48 -3.92 5.53 4.35
CA LEU A 48 -4.04 5.86 2.93
C LEU A 48 -5.48 6.26 2.59
N LEU A 49 -6.47 5.49 3.05
CA LEU A 49 -7.88 5.78 2.81
C LEU A 49 -8.30 7.10 3.46
N GLU A 50 -7.89 7.34 4.70
CA GLU A 50 -8.16 8.59 5.40
C GLU A 50 -7.57 9.79 4.65
N THR A 51 -6.29 9.73 4.32
CA THR A 51 -5.60 10.82 3.62
C THR A 51 -6.17 11.09 2.23
N ALA A 52 -6.44 10.03 1.44
CA ALA A 52 -7.03 10.17 0.12
C ALA A 52 -8.46 10.73 0.17
N ARG A 53 -9.26 10.33 1.17
CA ARG A 53 -10.65 10.81 1.33
C ARG A 53 -10.72 12.26 1.80
N ASN A 54 -9.71 12.72 2.53
CA ASN A 54 -9.61 14.12 2.98
C ASN A 54 -9.23 15.08 1.84
N ASN A 55 -8.83 14.61 0.66
CA ASN A 55 -8.62 15.48 -0.49
C ASN A 55 -9.97 16.08 -0.95
N PRO A 56 -10.12 17.42 -1.06
CA PRO A 56 -11.34 18.07 -1.53
C PRO A 56 -11.84 17.56 -2.88
N LEU A 57 -10.93 17.17 -3.78
CA LEU A 57 -11.26 16.66 -5.12
C LEU A 57 -11.75 15.20 -5.10
N HIS A 58 -11.55 14.47 -4.00
CA HIS A 58 -11.86 13.06 -3.91
C HIS A 58 -13.34 12.77 -4.19
N ALA A 59 -14.26 13.53 -3.59
CA ALA A 59 -15.69 13.32 -3.78
C ALA A 59 -16.12 13.52 -5.25
N GLY A 60 -15.60 14.55 -5.91
CA GLY A 60 -15.86 14.82 -7.33
C GLY A 60 -15.30 13.71 -8.22
N ASN A 61 -14.07 13.26 -7.94
CA ASN A 61 -13.46 12.16 -8.66
C ASN A 61 -14.28 10.87 -8.51
N VAL A 62 -14.72 10.52 -7.29
CA VAL A 62 -15.58 9.35 -7.06
C VAL A 62 -16.87 9.42 -7.89
N GLY A 63 -17.54 10.57 -7.92
CA GLY A 63 -18.74 10.76 -8.74
C GLY A 63 -18.47 10.55 -10.22
N TYR A 64 -17.41 11.18 -10.74
CA TYR A 64 -17.01 11.06 -12.14
C TYR A 64 -16.65 9.61 -12.52
N VAL A 65 -15.90 8.90 -11.67
CA VAL A 65 -15.56 7.50 -11.90
C VAL A 65 -16.81 6.63 -11.96
N LYS A 66 -17.75 6.83 -11.03
CA LYS A 66 -19.00 6.07 -10.96
C LYS A 66 -19.88 6.29 -12.18
N GLU A 67 -19.98 7.51 -12.68
CA GLU A 67 -20.90 7.88 -13.76
C GLU A 67 -20.31 7.65 -15.16
N TYR A 68 -19.01 7.89 -15.36
CA TYR A 68 -18.42 7.94 -16.70
C TYR A 68 -17.37 6.86 -16.96
N ILE A 69 -16.66 6.38 -15.94
CA ILE A 69 -15.56 5.43 -16.14
C ILE A 69 -16.04 3.98 -15.95
N LEU A 70 -16.62 3.65 -14.79
CA LEU A 70 -17.01 2.28 -14.47
C LEU A 70 -18.06 1.67 -15.43
N PRO A 71 -19.07 2.42 -15.92
CA PRO A 71 -20.02 1.86 -16.88
C PRO A 71 -19.35 1.44 -18.20
N ASN A 72 -18.31 2.16 -18.61
CA ASN A 72 -17.58 1.91 -19.85
C ASN A 72 -16.44 0.90 -19.67
N ASN A 73 -15.79 0.90 -18.50
CA ASN A 73 -14.70 -0.02 -18.17
C ASN A 73 -14.83 -0.49 -16.70
N PRO A 74 -15.62 -1.54 -16.44
CA PRO A 74 -15.88 -2.01 -15.07
C PRO A 74 -14.70 -2.75 -14.44
N LYS A 75 -13.69 -3.14 -15.23
CA LYS A 75 -12.49 -3.86 -14.77
C LYS A 75 -11.24 -2.97 -14.79
N ILE A 76 -11.42 -1.66 -14.74
CA ILE A 76 -10.32 -0.70 -14.76
C ILE A 76 -9.37 -0.92 -13.58
N ASP A 77 -8.07 -0.93 -13.86
CA ASP A 77 -7.03 -1.04 -12.84
C ASP A 77 -6.74 0.32 -12.16
N ALA A 78 -6.25 0.29 -10.92
CA ALA A 78 -5.91 1.50 -10.16
C ALA A 78 -4.88 2.38 -10.90
N LYS A 79 -3.92 1.77 -11.58
CA LYS A 79 -2.91 2.51 -12.35
C LYS A 79 -3.51 3.19 -13.59
N GLU A 80 -4.39 2.49 -14.29
CA GLU A 80 -5.10 3.05 -15.45
C GLU A 80 -5.99 4.21 -15.04
N LEU A 81 -6.69 4.06 -13.91
CA LEU A 81 -7.53 5.10 -13.36
C LEU A 81 -6.71 6.33 -12.94
N ALA A 82 -5.57 6.12 -12.28
CA ALA A 82 -4.64 7.17 -11.90
C ALA A 82 -4.18 7.98 -13.11
N ASN A 83 -3.80 7.30 -14.20
CA ASN A 83 -3.40 7.94 -15.45
C ASN A 83 -4.55 8.73 -16.10
N LYS A 84 -5.77 8.17 -16.11
CA LYS A 84 -6.94 8.84 -16.70
C LYS A 84 -7.34 10.12 -15.96
N LEU A 85 -7.25 10.12 -14.64
CA LEU A 85 -7.65 11.26 -13.81
C LEU A 85 -6.49 12.19 -13.47
N SER A 86 -5.26 11.85 -13.86
CA SER A 86 -4.03 12.55 -13.45
C SER A 86 -3.91 12.69 -11.93
N ILE A 87 -4.23 11.61 -11.20
CA ILE A 87 -4.14 11.51 -9.74
C ILE A 87 -3.09 10.50 -9.33
N THR A 88 -2.78 10.44 -8.04
CA THR A 88 -1.88 9.41 -7.52
C THR A 88 -2.52 8.02 -7.53
N VAL A 89 -1.71 6.96 -7.63
CA VAL A 89 -2.21 5.57 -7.56
C VAL A 89 -2.91 5.30 -6.23
N GLY A 90 -2.45 5.92 -5.13
CA GLY A 90 -3.09 5.82 -3.82
C GLY A 90 -4.52 6.38 -3.80
N GLU A 91 -4.74 7.53 -4.44
CA GLU A 91 -6.09 8.09 -4.58
C GLU A 91 -6.97 7.23 -5.47
N ALA A 92 -6.43 6.71 -6.58
CA ALA A 92 -7.15 5.79 -7.44
C ALA A 92 -7.57 4.51 -6.70
N LEU A 93 -6.68 3.94 -5.89
CA LEU A 93 -6.99 2.80 -5.02
C LEU A 93 -8.12 3.12 -4.04
N ALA A 94 -8.08 4.29 -3.39
CA ALA A 94 -9.12 4.71 -2.46
C ALA A 94 -10.49 4.91 -3.15
N ILE A 95 -10.49 5.43 -4.39
CA ILE A 95 -11.72 5.58 -5.19
C ILE A 95 -12.30 4.21 -5.55
N LEU A 96 -11.46 3.30 -6.06
CA LEU A 96 -11.89 1.94 -6.37
C LEU A 96 -12.33 1.20 -5.10
N ASP A 97 -11.69 1.46 -3.96
CA ASP A 97 -12.05 0.88 -2.68
C ASP A 97 -13.48 1.23 -2.25
N ARG A 98 -13.84 2.48 -2.47
CA ARG A 98 -15.16 3.01 -2.16
C ARG A 98 -16.25 2.52 -3.12
N LEU A 99 -15.93 2.36 -4.41
CA LEU A 99 -16.92 2.09 -5.46
C LEU A 99 -17.13 0.60 -5.74
N LEU A 100 -16.09 -0.22 -5.60
CA LEU A 100 -16.16 -1.66 -5.81
C LEU A 100 -16.15 -2.35 -4.44
N PRO A 101 -17.31 -2.72 -3.86
CA PRO A 101 -17.30 -3.63 -2.73
C PRO A 101 -16.70 -4.98 -3.17
N GLU A 102 -15.87 -5.59 -2.32
CA GLU A 102 -15.46 -6.98 -2.59
C GLU A 102 -16.66 -7.91 -2.41
N LYS A 103 -16.72 -8.93 -3.26
CA LYS A 103 -17.53 -10.13 -3.02
C LYS A 103 -16.83 -11.02 -2.00
#